data_AF-A0A1E5QUP8-F1
#
_entry.id   AF-A0A1E5QUP8-F1
#
_cell.length_a   1.000
_cell.length_b   1.000
_cell.length_c   1.000
_cell.angle_alpha   90.00
_cell.angle_beta   90.00
_cell.angle_gamma   90.00
#
_symmetry.space_group_name_H-M   'P 1'
#
loop_
_entity.id
_entity.type
_entity.pdbx_description
1 polymer ?
#
loop_
_entity_poly.entity_id
_entity_poly.type
_entity_poly.pdbx_seq_one_letter_code
_entity_poly.pdbx_strand_id
1 'polypeptide(L)'
;MAQSSETKLGVVVSRENIGQWEQITSRLDNASINYCVLDTRDWESSQDLASVKVLFLPNVNSINSAQANALKTWVDSGGKVIASGPTGESSSGEVKNTLRDIFGGYWGFPISQPSSLVLNNSENNPNILASSSLRGGLSYPLTQESKQRLPGQ
;
A
#
# COMPACT_ATOMS: atom_id res chain seq x y z
N MET A 1 -12.53 -23.57 22.90
CA MET A 1 -11.23 -22.97 22.56
C MET A 1 -11.42 -22.24 21.26
N ALA A 2 -11.40 -20.90 21.27
CA ALA A 2 -11.68 -20.09 20.08
C ALA A 2 -10.52 -20.20 19.09
N GLN A 3 -10.80 -20.57 17.83
CA GLN A 3 -9.84 -20.43 16.74
C GLN A 3 -9.61 -18.94 16.51
N SER A 4 -8.42 -18.46 16.88
CA SER A 4 -7.91 -17.21 16.34
C SER A 4 -7.70 -17.44 14.84
N SER A 5 -8.55 -16.85 14.02
CA SER A 5 -8.42 -16.84 12.56
C SER A 5 -7.13 -16.11 12.20
N GLU A 6 -6.01 -16.83 12.19
CA GLU A 6 -4.68 -16.34 11.83
C GLU A 6 -4.75 -15.79 10.40
N THR A 7 -4.98 -14.49 10.31
CA THR A 7 -5.06 -13.78 9.04
C THR A 7 -3.62 -13.69 8.54
N LYS A 8 -3.25 -14.56 7.61
CA LYS A 8 -1.90 -14.57 7.01
C LYS A 8 -1.71 -13.28 6.22
N LEU A 9 -0.88 -12.39 6.75
CA LEU A 9 -0.40 -11.19 6.08
C LEU A 9 0.72 -11.59 5.11
N GLY A 10 0.58 -11.24 3.83
CA GLY A 10 1.68 -11.30 2.86
C GLY A 10 2.36 -9.96 2.80
N VAL A 11 3.69 -9.93 2.87
CA VAL A 11 4.48 -8.69 2.76
C VAL A 11 5.41 -8.81 1.58
N VAL A 12 5.27 -7.90 0.61
CA VAL A 12 6.07 -7.95 -0.61
C VAL A 12 7.44 -7.32 -0.38
N VAL A 13 8.49 -8.09 -0.64
CA VAL A 13 9.86 -7.59 -0.77
C VAL A 13 10.16 -7.28 -2.23
N SER A 14 10.80 -6.13 -2.46
CA SER A 14 11.15 -5.64 -3.79
C SER A 14 12.52 -4.99 -3.79
N ARG A 15 13.07 -4.75 -4.99
CA ARG A 15 14.37 -4.06 -5.12
C ARG A 15 14.32 -2.65 -4.54
N GLU A 16 13.16 -2.01 -4.59
CA GLU A 16 12.94 -0.65 -4.11
C GLU A 16 12.90 -0.55 -2.59
N ASN A 17 12.38 -1.58 -1.90
CA ASN A 17 12.22 -1.56 -0.45
C ASN A 17 13.30 -2.34 0.33
N ILE A 18 14.22 -3.03 -0.37
CA ILE A 18 15.24 -3.87 0.27
C ILE A 18 16.14 -3.10 1.25
N GLY A 19 16.48 -1.84 0.93
CA GLY A 19 17.27 -0.97 1.81
C GLY A 19 16.54 -0.55 3.10
N GLN A 20 15.22 -0.77 3.17
CA GLN A 20 14.37 -0.47 4.32
C GLN A 20 13.85 -1.74 4.99
N TRP A 21 14.22 -2.92 4.48
CA TRP A 21 13.61 -4.19 4.86
C TRP A 21 13.74 -4.52 6.35
N GLU A 22 14.91 -4.25 6.94
CA GLU A 22 15.14 -4.43 8.37
C GLU A 22 14.17 -3.58 9.21
N GLN A 23 13.94 -2.31 8.82
CA GLN A 23 13.01 -1.44 9.54
C GLN A 23 11.55 -1.87 9.37
N ILE A 24 11.18 -2.35 8.18
CA ILE A 24 9.83 -2.87 7.89
C ILE A 24 9.56 -4.11 8.76
N THR A 25 10.47 -5.09 8.72
CA THR A 25 10.33 -6.34 9.46
C THR A 25 10.38 -6.13 10.97
N SER A 26 11.28 -5.27 11.46
CA SER A 26 11.34 -4.88 12.88
C SER A 26 10.00 -4.29 13.36
N ARG A 27 9.34 -3.45 12.57
CA ARG A 27 8.03 -2.88 12.95
C ARG A 27 6.92 -3.94 12.98
N LEU A 28 6.93 -4.88 12.05
CA LEU A 28 5.97 -5.99 12.01
C LEU A 28 6.16 -6.94 13.20
N ASP A 29 7.42 -7.23 13.55
CA ASP A 29 7.79 -8.09 14.68
C ASP A 29 7.45 -7.44 16.02
N ASN A 30 7.79 -6.15 16.20
CA ASN A 30 7.40 -5.37 17.39
C ASN A 30 5.87 -5.27 17.57
N ALA A 31 5.11 -5.39 16.48
CA ALA A 31 3.65 -5.44 16.51
C ALA A 31 3.09 -6.86 16.71
N SER A 32 3.95 -7.88 16.86
CA SER A 32 3.61 -9.30 16.95
C SER A 32 2.73 -9.79 15.80
N ILE A 33 2.94 -9.26 14.60
CA ILE A 33 2.19 -9.63 13.40
C ILE A 33 2.85 -10.84 12.75
N ASN A 34 2.10 -11.93 12.55
CA ASN A 34 2.58 -13.06 11.76
C ASN A 34 2.44 -12.75 10.27
N TYR A 35 3.54 -12.87 9.51
CA TYR A 35 3.56 -12.59 8.08
C TYR A 35 4.40 -13.59 7.29
N CYS A 36 4.08 -13.72 6.02
CA CYS A 36 4.90 -14.39 5.03
C CYS A 36 5.50 -13.36 4.07
N VAL A 37 6.74 -13.60 3.65
CA VAL A 37 7.43 -12.74 2.70
C VAL A 37 7.17 -13.26 1.30
N LEU A 38 6.79 -12.37 0.38
CA LEU A 38 6.60 -12.66 -1.03
C LEU A 38 7.63 -11.86 -1.83
N ASP A 39 8.45 -12.52 -2.67
CA ASP A 39 9.27 -11.77 -3.62
C ASP A 39 8.37 -11.11 -4.66
N THR A 40 8.83 -10.02 -5.24
CA THR A 40 8.07 -9.32 -6.29
C THR A 40 7.73 -10.27 -7.45
N ARG A 41 8.55 -11.29 -7.74
CA ARG A 41 8.27 -12.24 -8.82
C ARG A 41 7.29 -13.36 -8.46
N ASP A 42 6.93 -13.50 -7.19
CA ASP A 42 6.18 -14.65 -6.69
C ASP A 42 4.65 -14.44 -6.69
N TRP A 43 4.12 -13.37 -7.30
CA TRP A 43 2.69 -13.06 -7.28
C TRP A 43 2.16 -12.54 -8.63
N GLU A 44 2.37 -13.32 -9.69
CA GLU A 44 1.90 -12.97 -11.03
C GLU A 44 0.54 -13.62 -11.38
N SER A 45 0.02 -14.47 -10.50
CA SER A 45 -1.29 -15.10 -10.59
C SER A 45 -2.07 -14.92 -9.28
N SER A 46 -3.40 -14.88 -9.37
CA SER A 46 -4.26 -14.79 -8.17
C SER A 46 -4.13 -16.02 -7.25
N GLN A 47 -3.70 -17.16 -7.79
CA GLN A 47 -3.45 -18.39 -7.05
C GLN A 47 -2.25 -18.26 -6.10
N ASP A 48 -1.25 -17.45 -6.48
CA ASP A 48 -0.07 -17.20 -5.67
C ASP A 48 -0.44 -16.47 -4.37
N LEU A 49 -1.49 -15.63 -4.44
CA LEU A 49 -2.04 -14.88 -3.31
C LEU A 49 -3.13 -15.64 -2.53
N ALA A 50 -3.49 -16.86 -2.94
CA ALA A 50 -4.63 -17.59 -2.36
C ALA A 50 -4.43 -17.95 -0.87
N SER A 51 -3.18 -18.10 -0.43
CA SER A 51 -2.83 -18.41 0.96
C SER A 51 -2.83 -17.18 1.88
N VAL A 52 -2.97 -15.98 1.30
CA VAL A 52 -2.87 -14.69 1.97
C VAL A 52 -4.25 -14.04 2.01
N LYS A 53 -4.58 -13.41 3.15
CA LYS A 53 -5.84 -12.67 3.33
C LYS A 53 -5.67 -11.16 3.20
N VAL A 54 -4.49 -10.68 3.57
CA VAL A 54 -4.11 -9.26 3.46
C VAL A 54 -2.75 -9.19 2.81
N LEU A 55 -2.61 -8.39 1.75
CA LEU A 55 -1.33 -8.17 1.06
C LEU A 55 -0.84 -6.76 1.36
N PHE A 56 0.37 -6.65 1.90
CA PHE A 56 1.03 -5.39 2.17
C PHE A 56 2.11 -5.12 1.12
N LEU A 57 2.02 -3.95 0.48
CA LEU A 57 2.92 -3.44 -0.55
C LEU A 57 3.70 -2.23 0.02
N PRO A 58 4.82 -2.44 0.74
CA PRO A 58 5.64 -1.36 1.23
C PRO A 58 6.55 -0.80 0.13
N ASN A 59 6.29 0.43 -0.32
CA ASN A 59 7.12 1.15 -1.28
C ASN A 59 7.40 0.38 -2.59
N VAL A 60 6.47 -0.47 -3.04
CA VAL A 60 6.62 -1.27 -4.26
C VAL A 60 6.33 -0.40 -5.48
N ASN A 61 7.38 0.25 -5.99
CA ASN A 61 7.22 1.31 -6.99
C ASN A 61 6.80 0.77 -8.38
N SER A 62 7.33 -0.39 -8.77
CA SER A 62 7.05 -1.00 -10.06
C SER A 62 6.17 -2.23 -9.92
N ILE A 63 4.97 -2.17 -10.48
CA ILE A 63 4.04 -3.29 -10.65
C ILE A 63 3.81 -3.51 -12.15
N ASN A 64 3.95 -4.76 -12.61
CA ASN A 64 3.74 -5.14 -14.00
C ASN A 64 2.27 -5.52 -14.28
N SER A 65 1.93 -5.75 -15.54
CA SER A 65 0.56 -6.06 -15.95
C SER A 65 0.03 -7.38 -15.38
N ALA A 66 0.85 -8.42 -15.26
CA ALA A 66 0.46 -9.72 -14.72
C ALA A 66 0.11 -9.60 -13.24
N GLN A 67 0.99 -8.98 -12.46
CA GLN A 67 0.81 -8.64 -11.06
C GLN A 67 -0.45 -7.79 -10.82
N ALA A 68 -0.67 -6.75 -11.63
CA ALA A 68 -1.86 -5.89 -11.50
C ALA A 68 -3.15 -6.68 -11.73
N ASN A 69 -3.17 -7.57 -12.72
CA ASN A 69 -4.32 -8.43 -13.01
C ASN A 69 -4.54 -9.49 -11.91
N ALA A 70 -3.46 -10.10 -11.42
CA ALA A 70 -3.50 -11.03 -10.29
C ALA A 70 -4.08 -10.36 -9.04
N LEU A 71 -3.60 -9.16 -8.72
CA LEU A 71 -4.08 -8.36 -7.60
C LEU A 71 -5.55 -7.99 -7.75
N LYS A 72 -5.96 -7.53 -8.95
CA LYS A 72 -7.37 -7.20 -9.23
C LYS A 72 -8.27 -8.39 -8.99
N THR A 73 -7.94 -9.53 -9.60
CA THR A 73 -8.70 -10.78 -9.48
C THR A 73 -8.79 -11.24 -8.02
N TRP A 74 -7.69 -11.15 -7.28
CA TRP A 74 -7.63 -11.54 -5.88
C TRP A 74 -8.44 -10.61 -4.96
N VAL A 75 -8.38 -9.29 -5.18
CA VAL A 75 -9.21 -8.31 -4.45
C VAL A 75 -10.69 -8.50 -4.76
N ASP A 76 -11.06 -8.74 -6.02
CA ASP A 76 -12.44 -9.04 -6.41
C ASP A 76 -12.98 -10.31 -5.73
N SER A 77 -12.09 -11.24 -5.37
CA SER A 77 -12.40 -12.46 -4.61
C SER A 77 -12.44 -12.24 -3.09
N GLY A 78 -12.32 -10.99 -2.62
CA GLY A 78 -12.38 -10.62 -1.20
C GLY A 78 -11.01 -10.43 -0.53
N GLY A 79 -9.91 -10.45 -1.29
CA GLY A 79 -8.59 -10.07 -0.80
C GLY A 79 -8.51 -8.60 -0.39
N LYS A 80 -7.65 -8.28 0.58
CA LYS A 80 -7.46 -6.91 1.07
C LYS A 80 -6.03 -6.43 0.85
N VAL A 81 -5.86 -5.27 0.23
CA VAL A 81 -4.53 -4.71 -0.01
C VAL A 81 -4.26 -3.50 0.90
N ILE A 82 -3.04 -3.41 1.39
CA ILE A 82 -2.48 -2.24 2.07
C ILE A 82 -1.30 -1.77 1.23
N ALA A 83 -1.36 -0.57 0.69
CA ALA A 83 -0.26 0.05 -0.05
C ALA A 83 0.34 1.18 0.79
N SER A 84 1.67 1.32 0.79
CA SER A 84 2.34 2.44 1.47
C SER A 84 3.47 3.02 0.63
N GLY A 85 3.66 4.34 0.78
CA GLY A 85 4.56 5.13 -0.08
C GLY A 85 4.23 5.00 -1.57
N PRO A 86 5.16 5.26 -2.50
CA PRO A 86 4.90 5.43 -3.93
C PRO A 86 4.61 4.11 -4.66
N THR A 87 3.66 3.32 -4.16
CA THR A 87 3.31 2.00 -4.72
C THR A 87 2.68 2.16 -6.10
N GLY A 88 3.26 1.52 -7.12
CA GLY A 88 2.80 1.59 -8.51
C GLY A 88 3.07 2.93 -9.21
N GLU A 89 3.84 3.84 -8.61
CA GLU A 89 4.14 5.16 -9.19
C GLU A 89 4.96 5.05 -10.50
N SER A 90 5.79 4.01 -10.64
CA SER A 90 6.60 3.78 -11.85
C SER A 90 5.98 2.78 -12.83
N SER A 91 4.77 2.29 -12.55
CA SER A 91 4.05 1.38 -13.45
C SER A 91 3.57 2.05 -14.74
N SER A 92 3.23 1.23 -15.75
CA SER A 92 2.62 1.70 -16.99
C SER A 92 1.27 2.39 -16.73
N GLY A 93 0.82 3.22 -17.68
CA GLY A 93 -0.45 3.97 -17.55
C GLY A 93 -1.67 3.06 -17.34
N GLU A 94 -1.74 1.95 -18.04
CA GLU A 94 -2.81 0.96 -17.86
C GLU A 94 -2.79 0.32 -16.48
N VAL A 95 -1.59 -0.09 -16.01
CA VAL A 95 -1.44 -0.65 -14.65
C VAL A 95 -1.83 0.38 -13.60
N LYS A 96 -1.43 1.65 -13.75
CA LYS A 96 -1.83 2.73 -12.83
C LYS A 96 -3.35 2.89 -12.78
N ASN A 97 -4.04 2.77 -13.90
CA ASN A 97 -5.52 2.82 -13.93
C ASN A 97 -6.13 1.66 -13.14
N THR A 98 -5.61 0.44 -13.31
CA THR A 98 -6.04 -0.74 -12.55
C THR A 98 -5.78 -0.57 -11.05
N LEU A 99 -4.57 -0.16 -10.67
CA LEU A 99 -4.21 0.08 -9.28
C LEU A 99 -5.05 1.17 -8.64
N ARG A 100 -5.41 2.22 -9.40
CA ARG A 100 -6.30 3.28 -8.93
C ARG A 100 -7.70 2.76 -8.61
N ASP A 101 -8.25 1.85 -9.40
CA ASP A 101 -9.54 1.21 -9.11
C ASP A 101 -9.45 0.31 -7.86
N ILE A 102 -8.34 -0.43 -7.70
CA ILE A 102 -8.09 -1.29 -6.53
C ILE A 102 -7.92 -0.47 -5.25
N PHE A 103 -7.07 0.56 -5.28
CA PHE A 103 -6.74 1.36 -4.10
C PHE A 103 -7.80 2.42 -3.77
N GLY A 104 -8.70 2.71 -4.71
CA GLY A 104 -9.64 3.81 -4.58
C GLY A 104 -8.92 5.17 -4.54
N GLY A 105 -7.77 5.30 -5.18
CA GLY A 105 -6.95 6.51 -5.16
C GLY A 105 -5.61 6.32 -5.86
N TYR A 106 -4.83 7.39 -6.01
CA TYR A 106 -3.51 7.33 -6.62
C TYR A 106 -2.54 8.33 -5.97
N TRP A 107 -1.24 8.01 -6.06
CA TRP A 107 -0.17 8.91 -5.67
C TRP A 107 -0.02 10.03 -6.70
N GLY A 108 -0.08 11.28 -6.22
CA GLY A 108 0.10 12.45 -7.06
C GLY A 108 1.58 12.69 -7.34
N PHE A 109 2.25 13.30 -6.35
CA PHE A 109 3.67 13.63 -6.41
C PHE A 109 4.28 13.48 -5.02
N PRO A 110 5.57 13.10 -4.92
CA PRO A 110 6.30 13.18 -3.67
C PRO A 110 6.41 14.64 -3.24
N ILE A 111 6.34 14.89 -1.92
CA ILE A 111 6.62 16.23 -1.39
C ILE A 111 8.14 16.38 -1.37
N SER A 112 8.66 17.23 -2.25
CA SER A 112 10.11 17.42 -2.44
C SER A 112 10.84 17.96 -1.21
N GLN A 113 10.12 18.61 -0.30
CA GLN A 113 10.66 19.18 0.92
C GLN A 113 10.01 18.51 2.15
N PRO A 114 10.80 18.11 3.16
CA PRO A 114 10.25 17.64 4.42
C PRO A 114 9.28 18.67 5.02
N SER A 115 8.07 18.25 5.35
CA SER A 115 7.06 19.14 5.96
C SER A 115 7.01 18.91 7.47
N SER A 116 6.86 20.00 8.22
CA SER A 116 6.54 19.91 9.65
C SER A 116 5.05 19.59 9.80
N LEU A 117 4.73 18.53 10.55
CA LEU A 117 3.34 18.21 10.86
C LEU A 117 2.88 19.06 12.04
N VAL A 118 1.83 19.85 11.82
CA VAL A 118 1.16 20.59 12.89
C VAL A 118 -0.16 19.89 13.17
N LEU A 119 -0.37 19.46 14.42
CA LEU A 119 -1.63 18.87 14.87
C LEU A 119 -2.69 19.96 14.93
N ASN A 120 -3.80 19.77 14.22
CA ASN A 120 -4.88 20.76 14.11
C ASN A 120 -5.74 20.89 15.39
N ASN A 121 -5.33 20.28 16.51
CA ASN A 121 -6.04 20.31 17.80
C ASN A 121 -5.12 20.02 19.00
N SER A 122 -3.93 20.64 19.04
CA SER A 122 -2.95 20.46 20.11
C SER A 122 -3.27 21.27 21.38
N GLU A 123 -4.46 21.10 21.95
CA GLU A 123 -4.78 21.71 23.25
C GLU A 123 -4.18 20.93 24.44
N ASN A 124 -3.61 19.72 24.24
CA ASN A 124 -3.11 18.93 25.39
C ASN A 124 -1.76 18.20 25.26
N ASN A 125 -1.04 18.26 24.14
CA ASN A 125 0.40 17.86 24.17
C ASN A 125 1.15 18.30 22.90
N PRO A 126 1.92 19.41 22.92
CA PRO A 126 2.61 19.92 21.74
C PRO A 126 3.78 19.05 21.24
N ASN A 127 4.14 17.97 21.94
CA ASN A 127 5.41 17.27 21.72
C ASN A 127 5.33 15.94 20.97
N ILE A 128 4.16 15.49 20.50
CA ILE A 128 4.04 14.12 19.93
C ILE A 128 4.46 14.03 18.46
N LEU A 129 4.44 15.13 17.70
CA LEU A 129 4.79 15.12 16.26
C LEU A 129 5.57 16.36 15.76
N ALA A 130 5.82 17.35 16.62
CA ALA A 130 6.26 18.69 16.19
C ALA A 130 7.77 18.85 15.87
N SER A 131 8.59 17.82 16.08
CA SER A 131 10.06 17.96 16.03
C SER A 131 10.76 17.25 14.87
N SER A 132 10.06 16.47 14.05
CA SER A 132 10.66 15.77 12.92
C SER A 132 10.00 16.18 11.60
N SER A 133 10.76 16.82 10.72
CA SER A 133 10.31 17.06 9.35
C SER A 133 10.19 15.72 8.62
N LEU A 134 9.00 15.39 8.13
CA LEU A 134 8.74 14.10 7.48
C LEU A 134 8.69 14.29 5.97
N ARG A 135 9.34 13.36 5.25
CA ARG A 135 9.15 13.22 3.80
C ARG A 135 7.92 12.34 3.57
N GLY A 136 6.96 12.87 2.83
CA GLY A 136 5.70 12.20 2.51
C GLY A 136 5.31 12.41 1.05
N GLY A 137 4.12 11.94 0.68
CA GLY A 137 3.54 12.12 -0.64
C GLY A 137 2.08 12.50 -0.56
N LEU A 138 1.58 13.12 -1.63
CA LEU A 138 0.15 13.44 -1.76
C LEU A 138 -0.60 12.23 -2.32
N SER A 139 -1.69 11.83 -1.66
CA SER A 139 -2.62 10.81 -2.15
C SER A 139 -3.95 11.46 -2.54
N TYR A 140 -4.47 11.14 -3.73
CA TYR A 140 -5.77 11.60 -4.20
C TYR A 140 -6.78 10.45 -4.08
N PRO A 141 -7.70 10.48 -3.11
CA PRO A 141 -8.75 9.49 -3.00
C PRO A 141 -9.80 9.68 -4.11
N LEU A 142 -10.29 8.58 -4.65
CA LEU A 142 -11.49 8.55 -5.47
C LEU A 142 -12.71 8.57 -4.53
N THR A 143 -13.43 9.69 -4.49
CA THR A 143 -14.74 9.71 -3.81
C THR A 143 -15.75 8.87 -4.60
N GLN A 144 -16.78 8.33 -3.94
CA GLN A 144 -17.91 7.67 -4.65
C GLN A 144 -18.52 8.58 -5.73
N GLU A 145 -18.46 9.89 -5.54
CA GLU A 145 -18.90 10.89 -6.53
C GLU A 145 -18.03 10.93 -7.80
N SER A 146 -16.75 10.58 -7.69
CA SER A 146 -15.82 10.52 -8.82
C SER A 146 -16.18 9.40 -9.81
N LYS A 147 -16.85 8.33 -9.34
CA LYS A 147 -17.28 7.20 -10.18
C LYS A 147 -18.50 7.53 -11.07
N GLN A 148 -19.23 8.61 -10.77
CA GLN A 148 -20.39 9.08 -11.54
C GLN A 148 -20.08 10.20 -12.54
N ARG A 149 -18.84 10.69 -12.62
CA ARG A 149 -18.45 11.78 -13.54
C ARG A 149 -17.59 11.32 -14.72
N LEU A 150 -17.98 10.24 -15.37
CA LEU A 150 -17.65 10.02 -16.78
C LEU A 150 -18.92 10.17 -17.62
N PRO A 151 -19.38 11.38 -17.96
CA PRO A 151 -20.16 11.60 -19.16
C PRO A 151 -19.22 11.54 -20.37
N GLY A 152 -19.68 10.87 -21.42
CA GLY A 152 -18.90 10.59 -22.62
C GLY A 152 -18.25 11.83 -23.26
N GLN A 153 -17.10 11.56 -23.87
CA GLN A 153 -16.70 12.16 -25.14
C GLN A 153 -16.24 11.05 -26.05
#